data_AF-L1JSY3-F1
#
_entry.id   AF-L1JSY3-F1
#
_cell.length_a   1.000
_cell.length_b   1.000
_cell.length_c   1.000
_cell.angle_alpha   90.00
_cell.angle_beta   90.00
_cell.angle_gamma   90.00
#
_symmetry.space_group_name_H-M   'P 1'
#
loop_
_entity.id
_entity.type
_entity.pdbx_description
1 polymer ?
#
loop_
_entity_poly.entity_id
_entity_poly.type
_entity_poly.pdbx_seq_one_letter_code
_entity_poly.pdbx_strand_id
1 'polypeptide(L)'
;MVASAPSSAQVPAEEQWVLNLDYEGFRREVADLGKELEQNQGAEDVAHLKKICLWSDICAVVGLATMWLPLNPISVIALSLWKFSRWTTIAHHTGHGGYNRADETKFFNSRGFATGSLFKRVTQWFDWMLPEAWNIEHNNLHHYRLGERDDPDLVERNMHFIRELKVPSALKYMVVGFLMCTWKWFYYAPNTYKELKIAEMRKAGKAITSDMKATDAYTLKSYLDPAFGVETFQWYSFMDLFKNVIGPYLILHFFVMPLPCLLISQQAYVNALISLALADVLTNIHSFIVIATNHAGSDLYKFDDGCKPNSATFFMRQVVSSTNFKTGSDFNDFMHGWLNYQIEHHVWPNLSALSYQRGQARLKAICDKYGVPYVQESVWIRLRKTVDIMVGKANQRQFPSSLERQSDLKVWSNEDIAENSAKLGQDVKLKPAV
;
A
#
# COMPACT_ATOMS: atom_id res chain seq x y z
N MET A 1 -14.81 26.04 -26.87
CA MET A 1 -16.23 25.88 -26.46
C MET A 1 -16.20 25.23 -25.10
N VAL A 2 -16.65 25.92 -24.04
CA VAL A 2 -16.83 25.29 -22.73
C VAL A 2 -18.02 24.35 -22.88
N ALA A 3 -17.80 23.04 -22.77
CA ALA A 3 -18.92 22.09 -22.77
C ALA A 3 -19.85 22.48 -21.62
N SER A 4 -21.13 22.73 -21.93
CA SER A 4 -22.16 22.98 -20.92
C SER A 4 -22.24 21.77 -19.98
N ALA A 5 -22.35 22.01 -18.67
CA ALA A 5 -22.52 20.94 -17.69
C ALA A 5 -23.68 20.03 -18.11
N PRO A 6 -23.52 18.69 -18.03
CA PRO A 6 -24.56 17.76 -18.43
C PRO A 6 -25.83 17.97 -17.61
N SER A 7 -26.99 17.89 -18.27
CA SER A 7 -28.28 17.97 -17.55
C SER A 7 -28.45 16.76 -16.63
N SER A 8 -29.13 16.93 -15.49
CA SER A 8 -29.34 15.84 -14.51
C SER A 8 -29.95 14.58 -15.14
N ALA A 9 -30.83 14.70 -16.15
CA ALA A 9 -31.40 13.55 -16.84
C ALA A 9 -30.41 12.71 -17.67
N GLN A 10 -29.21 13.23 -17.95
CA GLN A 10 -28.15 12.55 -18.71
C GLN A 10 -27.12 11.85 -17.83
N VAL A 11 -27.17 12.05 -16.51
CA VAL A 11 -26.24 11.47 -15.55
C VAL A 11 -26.86 10.19 -14.95
N PRO A 12 -26.16 9.03 -14.98
CA PRO A 12 -26.66 7.81 -14.35
C PRO A 12 -27.05 8.02 -12.88
N ALA A 13 -28.05 7.29 -12.39
CA ALA A 13 -28.63 7.50 -11.05
C ALA A 13 -27.56 7.39 -9.94
N GLU A 14 -26.65 6.45 -10.09
CA GLU A 14 -25.47 6.24 -9.25
C GLU A 14 -24.47 7.40 -9.21
N GLU A 15 -24.48 8.32 -10.18
CA GLU A 15 -23.53 9.44 -10.30
C GLU A 15 -24.19 10.79 -9.93
N GLN A 16 -25.49 10.79 -9.62
CA GLN A 16 -26.26 12.01 -9.30
C GLN A 16 -25.75 12.74 -8.05
N TRP A 17 -25.08 12.03 -7.13
CA TRP A 17 -24.50 12.63 -5.94
C TRP A 17 -23.45 13.69 -6.28
N VAL A 18 -22.72 13.51 -7.38
CA VAL A 18 -21.67 14.44 -7.83
C VAL A 18 -22.25 15.80 -8.20
N LEU A 19 -23.44 15.82 -8.81
CA LEU A 19 -24.10 17.06 -9.24
C LEU A 19 -24.55 17.94 -8.06
N ASN A 20 -24.81 17.31 -6.90
CA ASN A 20 -25.33 17.98 -5.71
C ASN A 20 -24.25 18.22 -4.65
N LEU A 21 -23.01 17.81 -4.91
CA LEU A 21 -21.91 17.93 -3.97
C LEU A 21 -21.50 19.40 -3.79
N ASP A 22 -21.67 19.92 -2.57
CA ASP A 22 -20.97 21.13 -2.12
C ASP A 22 -19.48 20.81 -1.89
N TYR A 23 -18.70 20.89 -2.95
CA TYR A 23 -17.27 20.58 -2.98
C TYR A 23 -16.47 21.36 -1.92
N GLU A 24 -16.71 22.66 -1.79
CA GLU A 24 -15.93 23.50 -0.89
C GLU A 24 -16.35 23.31 0.58
N GLY A 25 -17.65 23.10 0.83
CA GLY A 25 -18.14 22.70 2.15
C GLY A 25 -17.54 21.37 2.58
N PHE A 26 -17.61 20.34 1.71
CA PHE A 26 -17.06 19.02 1.97
C PHE A 26 -15.55 19.09 2.25
N ARG A 27 -14.79 19.74 1.36
CA ARG A 27 -13.34 19.95 1.52
C ARG A 27 -13.01 20.58 2.88
N ARG A 28 -13.71 21.65 3.26
CA ARG A 28 -13.47 22.38 4.51
C ARG A 28 -13.72 21.50 5.73
N GLU A 29 -14.85 20.83 5.82
CA GLU A 29 -15.16 19.99 6.99
C GLU A 29 -14.24 18.78 7.11
N VAL A 30 -13.87 18.15 6.00
CA VAL A 30 -12.87 17.07 5.97
C VAL A 30 -11.49 17.58 6.42
N ALA A 31 -11.05 18.73 5.90
CA ALA A 31 -9.76 19.30 6.25
C ALA A 31 -9.71 19.77 7.71
N ASP A 32 -10.79 20.36 8.22
CA ASP A 32 -10.87 20.85 9.61
C ASP A 32 -10.91 19.68 10.60
N LEU A 33 -11.64 18.61 10.28
CA LEU A 33 -11.59 17.37 11.07
C LEU A 33 -10.16 16.79 11.12
N GLY A 34 -9.48 16.70 9.97
CA GLY A 34 -8.09 16.22 9.93
C GLY A 34 -7.14 17.05 10.79
N LYS A 35 -7.24 18.38 10.72
CA LYS A 35 -6.43 19.29 11.55
C LYS A 35 -6.74 19.12 13.04
N GLU A 36 -8.01 19.00 13.40
CA GLU A 36 -8.43 18.78 14.79
C GLU A 36 -7.83 17.47 15.34
N LEU A 37 -7.94 16.37 14.57
CA LEU A 37 -7.35 15.09 14.94
C LEU A 37 -5.83 15.20 15.08
N GLU A 38 -5.15 15.84 14.12
CA GLU A 38 -3.70 16.04 14.14
C GLU A 38 -3.23 16.83 15.38
N GLN A 39 -3.95 17.88 15.76
CA GLN A 39 -3.65 18.74 16.92
C GLN A 39 -3.84 18.00 18.25
N ASN A 40 -4.74 17.03 18.30
CA ASN A 40 -5.04 16.25 19.49
C ASN A 40 -4.14 15.00 19.64
N GLN A 41 -3.20 14.75 18.73
CA GLN A 41 -2.26 13.63 18.86
C GLN A 41 -1.22 13.93 19.94
N GLY A 42 -0.89 12.92 20.75
CA GLY A 42 0.10 13.08 21.80
C GLY A 42 0.56 11.77 22.44
N ALA A 43 0.81 11.81 23.74
CA ALA A 43 1.35 10.67 24.49
C ALA A 43 0.46 9.42 24.41
N GLU A 44 -0.86 9.59 24.29
CA GLU A 44 -1.81 8.48 24.16
C GLU A 44 -1.64 7.72 22.84
N ASP A 45 -1.44 8.42 21.73
CA ASP A 45 -1.18 7.82 20.42
C ASP A 45 0.13 7.00 20.43
N VAL A 46 1.16 7.52 21.08
CA VAL A 46 2.45 6.82 21.23
C VAL A 46 2.31 5.62 22.16
N ALA A 47 1.53 5.74 23.26
CA ALA A 47 1.24 4.62 24.15
C ALA A 47 0.45 3.52 23.44
N HIS A 48 -0.52 3.91 22.59
CA HIS A 48 -1.26 2.99 21.73
C HIS A 48 -0.33 2.26 20.76
N LEU A 49 0.52 2.98 20.01
CA LEU A 49 1.50 2.34 19.12
C LEU A 49 2.43 1.39 19.87
N LYS A 50 2.93 1.78 21.07
CA LYS A 50 3.79 0.92 21.89
C LYS A 50 3.09 -0.36 22.32
N LYS A 51 1.78 -0.30 22.63
CA LYS A 51 0.97 -1.50 22.88
C LYS A 51 0.90 -2.40 21.65
N ILE A 52 0.74 -1.83 20.45
CA ILE A 52 0.74 -2.61 19.21
C ILE A 52 2.13 -3.21 18.90
N CYS A 53 3.21 -2.46 19.15
CA CYS A 53 4.57 -2.99 19.10
C CYS A 53 4.74 -4.18 20.05
N LEU A 54 4.22 -4.10 21.28
CA LEU A 54 4.26 -5.20 22.24
C LEU A 54 3.52 -6.45 21.71
N TRP A 55 2.34 -6.30 21.08
CA TRP A 55 1.64 -7.44 20.47
C TRP A 55 2.45 -8.06 19.33
N SER A 56 3.05 -7.22 18.48
CA SER A 56 3.95 -7.65 17.41
C SER A 56 5.17 -8.40 17.97
N ASP A 57 5.76 -7.92 19.05
CA ASP A 57 6.93 -8.51 19.72
C ASP A 57 6.59 -9.83 20.41
N ILE A 58 5.40 -9.95 21.01
CA ILE A 58 4.91 -11.23 21.54
C ILE A 58 4.80 -12.25 20.39
N CYS A 59 4.27 -11.86 19.23
CA CYS A 59 4.22 -12.73 18.05
C CYS A 59 5.63 -13.13 17.59
N ALA A 60 6.59 -12.20 17.61
CA ALA A 60 7.99 -12.48 17.29
C ALA A 60 8.60 -13.50 18.25
N VAL A 61 8.46 -13.28 19.55
CA VAL A 61 9.01 -14.14 20.61
C VAL A 61 8.41 -15.54 20.51
N VAL A 62 7.08 -15.65 20.41
CA VAL A 62 6.42 -16.94 20.25
C VAL A 62 6.90 -17.64 18.99
N GLY A 63 6.85 -16.97 17.83
CA GLY A 63 7.24 -17.55 16.56
C GLY A 63 8.69 -18.03 16.53
N LEU A 64 9.63 -17.19 16.97
CA LEU A 64 11.06 -17.53 17.00
C LEU A 64 11.38 -18.60 18.04
N ALA A 65 10.71 -18.60 19.20
CA ALA A 65 10.94 -19.60 20.24
C ALA A 65 10.39 -20.98 19.87
N THR A 66 9.40 -21.07 18.97
CA THR A 66 8.73 -22.34 18.64
C THR A 66 9.01 -22.84 17.21
N MET A 67 9.63 -22.05 16.33
CA MET A 67 9.82 -22.44 14.91
C MET A 67 10.64 -23.72 14.69
N TRP A 68 11.48 -24.11 15.66
CA TRP A 68 12.32 -25.31 15.59
C TRP A 68 11.57 -26.62 15.90
N LEU A 69 10.38 -26.53 16.52
CA LEU A 69 9.52 -27.68 16.80
C LEU A 69 9.00 -28.30 15.49
N PRO A 70 8.51 -29.56 15.51
CA PRO A 70 7.76 -30.10 14.39
C PRO A 70 6.69 -29.11 13.90
N LEU A 71 6.45 -29.09 12.59
CA LEU A 71 5.57 -28.11 11.95
C LEU A 71 4.27 -27.95 12.74
N ASN A 72 4.02 -26.72 13.17
CA ASN A 72 2.85 -26.38 13.98
C ASN A 72 2.30 -25.01 13.58
N PRO A 73 0.98 -24.82 13.68
CA PRO A 73 0.33 -23.58 13.27
C PRO A 73 0.70 -22.39 14.16
N ILE A 74 1.09 -22.61 15.42
CA ILE A 74 1.45 -21.54 16.36
C ILE A 74 2.67 -20.77 15.84
N SER A 75 3.74 -21.48 15.48
CA SER A 75 4.95 -20.85 14.90
C SER A 75 4.62 -20.07 13.64
N VAL A 76 3.87 -20.67 12.71
CA VAL A 76 3.57 -20.07 11.40
C VAL A 76 2.70 -18.81 11.55
N ILE A 77 1.63 -18.88 12.36
CA ILE A 77 0.74 -17.74 12.59
C ILE A 77 1.46 -16.62 13.34
N ALA A 78 2.24 -16.94 14.37
CA ALA A 78 2.96 -15.94 15.15
C ALA A 78 4.03 -15.23 14.30
N LEU A 79 4.84 -15.97 13.54
CA LEU A 79 5.82 -15.39 12.61
C LEU A 79 5.13 -14.54 11.52
N SER A 80 3.98 -15.00 11.02
CA SER A 80 3.21 -14.26 10.02
C SER A 80 2.64 -12.95 10.57
N LEU A 81 2.02 -12.99 11.75
CA LEU A 81 1.46 -11.80 12.40
C LEU A 81 2.54 -10.81 12.82
N TRP A 82 3.71 -11.29 13.25
CA TRP A 82 4.86 -10.43 13.50
C TRP A 82 5.27 -9.67 12.24
N LYS A 83 5.51 -10.37 11.12
CA LYS A 83 5.88 -9.74 9.84
C LYS A 83 4.80 -8.80 9.33
N PHE A 84 3.55 -9.25 9.33
CA PHE A 84 2.40 -8.49 8.88
C PHE A 84 2.25 -7.18 9.66
N SER A 85 2.26 -7.22 10.99
CA SER A 85 2.09 -6.03 11.84
C SER A 85 3.29 -5.08 11.80
N ARG A 86 4.51 -5.61 11.68
CA ARG A 86 5.73 -4.80 11.51
C ARG A 86 5.66 -3.93 10.27
N TRP A 87 5.16 -4.47 9.17
CA TRP A 87 4.93 -3.71 7.95
C TRP A 87 3.67 -2.85 8.04
N THR A 88 2.48 -3.46 8.09
CA THR A 88 1.20 -2.80 7.80
C THR A 88 0.76 -1.79 8.84
N THR A 89 1.16 -1.97 10.11
CA THR A 89 0.76 -1.08 11.20
C THR A 89 1.92 -0.22 11.70
N ILE A 90 3.07 -0.82 11.99
CA ILE A 90 4.18 -0.08 12.62
C ILE A 90 4.93 0.76 11.59
N ALA A 91 5.54 0.12 10.59
CA ALA A 91 6.37 0.81 9.61
C ALA A 91 5.55 1.70 8.69
N HIS A 92 4.38 1.23 8.26
CA HIS A 92 3.49 1.96 7.38
C HIS A 92 3.07 3.31 8.00
N HIS A 93 2.43 3.29 9.18
CA HIS A 93 1.94 4.53 9.81
C HIS A 93 3.09 5.44 10.27
N THR A 94 4.21 4.85 10.71
CA THR A 94 5.42 5.62 11.04
C THR A 94 6.00 6.29 9.80
N GLY A 95 6.06 5.57 8.67
CA GLY A 95 6.58 6.05 7.40
C GLY A 95 5.79 7.25 6.84
N HIS A 96 4.47 7.27 7.04
CA HIS A 96 3.63 8.44 6.71
C HIS A 96 3.77 9.62 7.67
N GLY A 97 4.46 9.43 8.79
CA GLY A 97 4.66 10.47 9.80
C GLY A 97 3.55 10.56 10.84
N GLY A 98 2.74 9.51 11.00
CA GLY A 98 1.65 9.41 11.98
C GLY A 98 2.03 9.79 13.41
N TYR A 99 3.31 9.67 13.75
CA TYR A 99 3.84 9.92 15.10
C TYR A 99 4.91 11.03 15.13
N ASN A 100 5.15 11.74 14.02
CA ASN A 100 6.19 12.77 13.93
C ASN A 100 6.02 13.89 14.96
N ARG A 101 4.77 14.28 15.21
CA ARG A 101 4.39 15.29 16.21
C ARG A 101 4.23 14.68 17.61
N ALA A 102 3.62 13.51 17.70
CA ALA A 102 3.25 12.89 18.97
C ALA A 102 4.43 12.29 19.74
N ASP A 103 5.42 11.70 19.06
CA ASP A 103 6.59 11.08 19.70
C ASP A 103 7.68 12.13 19.98
N GLU A 104 7.83 12.48 21.25
CA GLU A 104 8.88 13.38 21.74
C GLU A 104 10.28 12.79 21.57
N THR A 105 10.42 11.46 21.66
CA THR A 105 11.72 10.76 21.54
C THR A 105 12.23 10.69 20.10
N LYS A 106 11.34 10.94 19.13
CA LYS A 106 11.59 10.81 17.68
C LYS A 106 12.02 9.41 17.25
N PHE A 107 11.71 8.38 18.03
CA PHE A 107 11.94 7.00 17.64
C PHE A 107 11.04 6.58 16.48
N PHE A 108 9.75 6.94 16.53
CA PHE A 108 8.76 6.71 15.48
C PHE A 108 8.66 7.90 14.53
N ASN A 109 9.80 8.47 14.14
CA ASN A 109 9.83 9.54 13.15
C ASN A 109 9.95 8.98 11.73
N SER A 110 9.14 9.46 10.78
CA SER A 110 9.20 9.03 9.38
C SER A 110 10.60 9.21 8.77
N ARG A 111 11.33 10.25 9.19
CA ARG A 111 12.71 10.49 8.75
C ARG A 111 13.65 9.46 9.37
N GLY A 112 14.09 8.52 8.53
CA GLY A 112 15.11 7.56 8.94
C GLY A 112 14.57 6.32 9.66
N PHE A 113 13.25 6.10 9.64
CA PHE A 113 12.65 4.85 10.13
C PHE A 113 12.98 3.72 9.15
N ALA A 114 13.54 2.63 9.66
CA ALA A 114 14.02 1.46 8.92
C ALA A 114 15.09 1.71 7.84
N THR A 115 15.58 2.95 7.69
CA THR A 115 16.57 3.34 6.68
C THR A 115 17.90 3.78 7.29
N GLY A 116 18.96 3.77 6.48
CA GLY A 116 20.27 4.31 6.81
C GLY A 116 21.18 3.41 7.64
N SER A 117 20.71 2.26 8.14
CA SER A 117 21.58 1.20 8.66
C SER A 117 20.89 -0.17 8.62
N LEU A 118 21.70 -1.24 8.50
CA LEU A 118 21.21 -2.61 8.57
C LEU A 118 20.51 -2.90 9.91
N PHE A 119 21.00 -2.32 11.00
CA PHE A 119 20.38 -2.49 12.32
C PHE A 119 18.95 -1.94 12.35
N LYS A 120 18.72 -0.72 11.85
CA LYS A 120 17.38 -0.13 11.76
C LYS A 120 16.48 -0.95 10.84
N ARG A 121 17.00 -1.35 9.68
CA ARG A 121 16.31 -2.23 8.74
C ARG A 121 15.83 -3.51 9.42
N VAL A 122 16.70 -4.22 10.13
CA VAL A 122 16.37 -5.52 10.76
C VAL A 122 15.43 -5.36 11.97
N THR A 123 15.59 -4.30 12.76
CA THR A 123 14.84 -4.13 14.03
C THR A 123 13.53 -3.36 13.89
N GLN A 124 13.42 -2.46 12.90
CA GLN A 124 12.24 -1.62 12.72
C GLN A 124 11.30 -2.17 11.65
N TRP A 125 11.83 -2.56 10.48
CA TRP A 125 11.05 -3.14 9.38
C TRP A 125 11.88 -3.99 8.42
N PHE A 126 11.89 -5.29 8.68
CA PHE A 126 12.62 -6.28 7.90
C PHE A 126 11.68 -7.05 6.97
N ASP A 127 11.71 -6.73 5.68
CA ASP A 127 10.80 -7.29 4.67
C ASP A 127 11.44 -7.29 3.27
N TRP A 128 10.75 -7.82 2.27
CA TRP A 128 11.17 -7.88 0.87
C TRP A 128 11.36 -6.49 0.24
N MET A 129 10.51 -5.51 0.54
CA MET A 129 10.59 -4.16 -0.04
C MET A 129 11.60 -3.30 0.72
N LEU A 130 12.42 -2.52 0.01
CA LEU A 130 13.25 -1.48 0.63
C LEU A 130 12.38 -0.33 1.16
N PRO A 131 12.60 0.19 2.38
CA PRO A 131 11.71 1.21 2.93
C PRO A 131 11.78 2.51 2.12
N GLU A 132 12.97 2.91 1.66
CA GLU A 132 13.15 4.06 0.78
C GLU A 132 12.46 3.90 -0.58
N ALA A 133 12.38 2.67 -1.11
CA ALA A 133 11.71 2.40 -2.37
C ALA A 133 10.19 2.41 -2.20
N TRP A 134 9.72 1.76 -1.13
CA TRP A 134 8.30 1.74 -0.77
C TRP A 134 7.77 3.15 -0.46
N ASN A 135 8.55 3.99 0.19
CA ASN A 135 8.20 5.39 0.45
C ASN A 135 7.92 6.19 -0.85
N ILE A 136 8.66 5.92 -1.93
CA ILE A 136 8.45 6.60 -3.21
C ILE A 136 7.16 6.09 -3.88
N GLU A 137 7.00 4.78 -4.01
CA GLU A 137 5.82 4.23 -4.69
C GLU A 137 4.54 4.47 -3.86
N HIS A 138 4.53 4.08 -2.59
CA HIS A 138 3.34 4.14 -1.75
C HIS A 138 3.04 5.58 -1.29
N ASN A 139 3.94 6.22 -0.54
CA ASN A 139 3.60 7.49 0.11
C ASN A 139 3.51 8.66 -0.88
N ASN A 140 4.24 8.60 -1.99
CA ASN A 140 4.26 9.69 -2.96
C ASN A 140 3.35 9.42 -4.15
N LEU A 141 3.45 8.25 -4.80
CA LEU A 141 2.61 8.00 -5.98
C LEU A 141 1.21 7.56 -5.56
N HIS A 142 1.07 6.41 -4.90
CA HIS A 142 -0.24 5.83 -4.58
C HIS A 142 -1.14 6.78 -3.77
N HIS A 143 -0.61 7.41 -2.72
CA HIS A 143 -1.39 8.33 -1.89
C HIS A 143 -1.86 9.60 -2.58
N TYR A 144 -1.03 10.18 -3.47
CA TYR A 144 -1.39 11.39 -4.17
C TYR A 144 -2.20 11.14 -5.44
N ARG A 145 -2.11 9.93 -6.00
CA ARG A 145 -2.67 9.56 -7.29
C ARG A 145 -3.69 8.43 -7.20
N LEU A 146 -4.28 8.19 -6.03
CA LEU A 146 -5.18 7.06 -5.79
C LEU A 146 -6.25 6.94 -6.89
N GLY A 147 -6.28 5.79 -7.55
CA GLY A 147 -7.23 5.48 -8.63
C GLY A 147 -6.96 6.21 -9.95
N GLU A 148 -5.96 7.08 -10.03
CA GLU A 148 -5.57 7.74 -11.28
C GLU A 148 -4.77 6.79 -12.18
N ARG A 149 -4.61 7.15 -13.46
CA ARG A 149 -3.86 6.35 -14.43
C ARG A 149 -2.44 5.98 -14.00
N ASP A 150 -1.79 6.87 -13.27
CA ASP A 150 -0.42 6.74 -12.79
C ASP A 150 -0.33 6.12 -11.38
N ASP A 151 -1.45 5.72 -10.77
CA ASP A 151 -1.45 4.98 -9.51
C ASP A 151 -0.72 3.64 -9.70
N PRO A 152 0.38 3.36 -8.98
CA PRO A 152 1.06 2.07 -9.06
C PRO A 152 0.15 0.90 -8.67
N ASP A 153 -0.88 1.11 -7.83
CA ASP A 153 -1.71 0.05 -7.25
C ASP A 153 -3.05 -0.16 -7.98
N LEU A 154 -3.19 0.38 -9.20
CA LEU A 154 -4.38 0.17 -10.02
C LEU A 154 -4.49 -1.30 -10.49
N VAL A 155 -5.18 -2.13 -9.71
CA VAL A 155 -5.29 -3.59 -9.88
C VAL A 155 -5.73 -3.98 -11.29
N GLU A 156 -6.72 -3.30 -11.86
CA GLU A 156 -7.23 -3.64 -13.20
C GLU A 156 -6.15 -3.52 -14.28
N ARG A 157 -5.33 -2.45 -14.23
CA ARG A 157 -4.20 -2.24 -15.16
C ARG A 157 -3.12 -3.29 -14.93
N ASN A 158 -2.74 -3.50 -13.67
CA ASN A 158 -1.64 -4.40 -13.34
C ASN A 158 -1.96 -5.87 -13.66
N MET A 159 -3.25 -6.22 -13.73
CA MET A 159 -3.71 -7.57 -14.08
C MET A 159 -4.07 -7.73 -15.56
N HIS A 160 -3.81 -6.74 -16.42
CA HIS A 160 -4.09 -6.80 -17.86
C HIS A 160 -3.56 -8.10 -18.49
N PHE A 161 -2.35 -8.51 -18.12
CA PHE A 161 -1.73 -9.74 -18.64
C PHE A 161 -2.52 -11.00 -18.29
N ILE A 162 -3.25 -11.07 -17.17
CA ILE A 162 -4.12 -12.21 -16.80
C ILE A 162 -5.48 -12.07 -17.48
N ARG A 163 -6.01 -10.85 -17.49
CA ARG A 163 -7.32 -10.51 -18.05
C ARG A 163 -7.39 -10.90 -19.53
N GLU A 164 -6.34 -10.66 -20.30
CA GLU A 164 -6.28 -10.97 -21.73
C GLU A 164 -5.89 -12.42 -22.09
N LEU A 165 -5.48 -13.25 -21.12
CA LEU A 165 -5.15 -14.65 -21.41
C LEU A 165 -6.38 -15.37 -21.97
N LYS A 166 -6.20 -15.96 -23.16
CA LYS A 166 -7.19 -16.84 -23.82
C LYS A 166 -7.08 -18.25 -23.26
N VAL A 167 -7.32 -18.40 -21.95
CA VAL A 167 -7.25 -19.66 -21.21
C VAL A 167 -8.53 -19.88 -20.40
N PRO A 168 -8.85 -21.13 -19.97
CA PRO A 168 -9.99 -21.39 -19.11
C PRO A 168 -9.95 -20.53 -17.83
N SER A 169 -11.12 -20.07 -17.36
CA SER A 169 -11.22 -19.21 -16.18
C SER A 169 -10.53 -19.79 -14.95
N ALA A 170 -10.63 -21.11 -14.75
CA ALA A 170 -9.96 -21.80 -13.64
C ALA A 170 -8.44 -21.53 -13.60
N LEU A 171 -7.76 -21.47 -14.76
CA LEU A 171 -6.34 -21.16 -14.83
C LEU A 171 -6.06 -19.71 -14.40
N LYS A 172 -6.93 -18.75 -14.76
CA LYS A 172 -6.79 -17.36 -14.29
C LYS A 172 -6.88 -17.27 -12.76
N TYR A 173 -7.83 -17.98 -12.15
CA TYR A 173 -7.94 -18.05 -10.69
C TYR A 173 -6.72 -18.72 -10.03
N MET A 174 -6.14 -19.75 -10.65
CA MET A 174 -4.91 -20.36 -10.15
C MET A 174 -3.73 -19.38 -10.21
N VAL A 175 -3.60 -18.59 -11.28
CA VAL A 175 -2.57 -17.54 -11.35
C VAL A 175 -2.79 -16.48 -10.27
N VAL A 176 -4.03 -16.04 -10.05
CA VAL A 176 -4.34 -15.11 -8.95
C VAL A 176 -3.97 -15.72 -7.59
N GLY A 177 -4.32 -16.98 -7.33
CA GLY A 177 -3.92 -17.67 -6.10
C GLY A 177 -2.40 -17.76 -5.91
N PHE A 178 -1.65 -18.03 -6.99
CA PHE A 178 -0.19 -17.99 -6.96
C PHE A 178 0.34 -16.60 -6.62
N LEU A 179 -0.21 -15.54 -7.23
CA LEU A 179 0.17 -14.16 -6.93
C LEU A 179 -0.15 -13.80 -5.47
N MET A 180 -1.32 -14.19 -4.95
CA MET A 180 -1.66 -13.98 -3.54
C MET A 180 -0.61 -14.56 -2.58
N CYS A 181 0.02 -15.68 -2.93
CA CYS A 181 1.07 -16.30 -2.13
C CYS A 181 2.46 -15.68 -2.28
N THR A 182 2.71 -14.87 -3.32
CA THR A 182 4.07 -14.48 -3.75
C THR A 182 4.25 -13.00 -4.08
N TRP A 183 3.18 -12.21 -4.09
CA TRP A 183 3.16 -10.87 -4.67
C TRP A 183 4.19 -9.92 -4.06
N LYS A 184 4.56 -10.06 -2.79
CA LYS A 184 5.54 -9.16 -2.15
C LYS A 184 6.90 -9.21 -2.84
N TRP A 185 7.43 -10.39 -3.13
CA TRP A 185 8.73 -10.54 -3.78
C TRP A 185 8.62 -10.67 -5.31
N PHE A 186 7.49 -11.15 -5.82
CA PHE A 186 7.27 -11.32 -7.26
C PHE A 186 6.89 -10.01 -7.97
N TYR A 187 6.06 -9.18 -7.32
CA TYR A 187 5.49 -7.96 -7.89
C TYR A 187 5.91 -6.71 -7.12
N TYR A 188 5.73 -6.65 -5.80
CA TYR A 188 5.76 -5.39 -5.07
C TYR A 188 7.18 -4.87 -4.80
N ALA A 189 8.10 -5.73 -4.36
CA ALA A 189 9.51 -5.37 -4.17
C ALA A 189 10.18 -4.96 -5.50
N PRO A 190 9.96 -5.65 -6.63
CA PRO A 190 10.39 -5.15 -7.93
C PRO A 190 9.77 -3.78 -8.31
N ASN A 191 8.45 -3.60 -8.20
CA ASN A 191 7.82 -2.33 -8.58
C ASN A 191 8.27 -1.14 -7.72
N THR A 192 8.34 -1.31 -6.40
CA THR A 192 8.86 -0.25 -5.50
C THR A 192 10.28 0.14 -5.88
N TYR A 193 11.13 -0.86 -6.18
CA TYR A 193 12.51 -0.62 -6.58
C TYR A 193 12.62 0.03 -7.97
N LYS A 194 11.73 -0.29 -8.89
CA LYS A 194 11.58 0.40 -10.18
C LYS A 194 11.29 1.88 -9.98
N GLU A 195 10.33 2.24 -9.13
CA GLU A 195 10.01 3.64 -8.85
C GLU A 195 11.18 4.38 -8.17
N LEU A 196 11.93 3.71 -7.29
CA LEU A 196 13.18 4.25 -6.75
C LEU A 196 14.20 4.54 -7.85
N LYS A 197 14.42 3.61 -8.78
CA LYS A 197 15.37 3.80 -9.90
C LYS A 197 14.93 4.93 -10.82
N ILE A 198 13.64 5.04 -11.11
CA ILE A 198 13.07 6.14 -11.88
C ILE A 198 13.32 7.48 -11.16
N ALA A 199 13.10 7.54 -9.84
CA ALA A 199 13.37 8.73 -9.04
C ALA A 199 14.87 9.11 -9.04
N GLU A 200 15.77 8.13 -8.92
CA GLU A 200 17.22 8.32 -9.04
C GLU A 200 17.61 8.89 -10.42
N MET A 201 17.02 8.36 -11.49
CA MET A 201 17.24 8.84 -12.86
C MET A 201 16.77 10.29 -13.03
N ARG A 202 15.56 10.61 -12.55
CA ARG A 202 15.02 11.99 -12.57
C ARG A 202 15.92 12.95 -11.81
N LYS A 203 16.39 12.56 -10.62
CA LYS A 203 17.33 13.36 -9.81
C LYS A 203 18.66 13.59 -10.51
N ALA A 204 19.11 12.64 -11.33
CA ALA A 204 20.29 12.76 -12.17
C ALA A 204 20.04 13.56 -13.48
N GLY A 205 18.86 14.15 -13.66
CA GLY A 205 18.50 14.93 -14.85
C GLY A 205 18.17 14.09 -16.08
N LYS A 206 17.96 12.77 -15.94
CA LYS A 206 17.57 11.91 -17.07
C LYS A 206 16.07 12.05 -17.33
N ALA A 207 15.71 12.37 -18.57
CA ALA A 207 14.32 12.42 -19.00
C ALA A 207 13.73 11.01 -19.05
N ILE A 208 12.54 10.84 -18.47
CA ILE A 208 11.74 9.61 -18.58
C ILE A 208 10.73 9.82 -19.70
N THR A 209 10.94 9.17 -20.83
CA THR A 209 10.09 9.29 -22.02
C THR A 209 8.96 8.27 -21.98
N SER A 210 7.90 8.51 -22.76
CA SER A 210 6.69 7.67 -22.77
C SER A 210 6.95 6.23 -23.20
N ASP A 211 7.91 6.01 -24.10
CA ASP A 211 8.34 4.71 -24.60
C ASP A 211 9.05 3.85 -23.54
N MET A 212 9.50 4.45 -22.43
CA MET A 212 10.06 3.71 -21.30
C MET A 212 8.99 3.02 -20.45
N LYS A 213 7.70 3.34 -20.66
CA LYS A 213 6.55 2.71 -19.98
C LYS A 213 6.67 2.68 -18.45
N ALA A 214 6.99 3.83 -17.85
CA ALA A 214 7.21 3.95 -16.40
C ALA A 214 6.03 3.46 -15.54
N THR A 215 4.80 3.62 -16.02
CA THR A 215 3.58 3.24 -15.30
C THR A 215 3.23 1.75 -15.41
N ASP A 216 3.91 0.99 -16.26
CA ASP A 216 3.68 -0.45 -16.38
C ASP A 216 4.25 -1.19 -15.17
N ALA A 217 3.56 -2.26 -14.77
CA ALA A 217 4.04 -3.14 -13.72
C ALA A 217 5.33 -3.86 -14.17
N TYR A 218 6.36 -3.81 -13.33
CA TYR A 218 7.63 -4.50 -13.52
C TYR A 218 7.77 -5.59 -12.46
N THR A 219 7.74 -6.85 -12.89
CA THR A 219 7.73 -8.02 -12.00
C THR A 219 8.92 -8.93 -12.31
N LEU A 220 9.13 -9.98 -11.52
CA LEU A 220 10.18 -10.95 -11.84
C LEU A 220 9.98 -11.65 -13.21
N LYS A 221 8.74 -11.71 -13.71
CA LYS A 221 8.45 -12.19 -15.07
C LYS A 221 9.14 -11.35 -16.14
N SER A 222 9.34 -10.05 -15.91
CA SER A 222 9.97 -9.12 -16.87
C SER A 222 11.40 -9.49 -17.24
N TYR A 223 12.07 -10.35 -16.45
CA TYR A 223 13.40 -10.90 -16.80
C TYR A 223 13.33 -12.08 -17.77
N LEU A 224 12.18 -12.75 -17.86
CA LEU A 224 11.95 -13.88 -18.76
C LEU A 224 11.24 -13.45 -20.05
N ASP A 225 10.51 -12.34 -20.01
CA ASP A 225 9.73 -11.78 -21.12
C ASP A 225 10.49 -11.62 -22.46
N PRO A 226 11.76 -11.16 -22.48
CA PRO A 226 12.53 -11.12 -23.72
C PRO A 226 12.72 -12.48 -24.39
N ALA A 227 12.83 -13.57 -23.62
CA ALA A 227 12.93 -14.92 -24.16
C ALA A 227 11.64 -15.39 -24.86
N PHE A 228 10.52 -14.70 -24.60
CA PHE A 228 9.22 -14.92 -25.22
C PHE A 228 8.84 -13.82 -26.23
N GLY A 229 9.80 -12.97 -26.63
CA GLY A 229 9.58 -11.92 -27.63
C GLY A 229 8.75 -10.73 -27.12
N VAL A 230 8.62 -10.56 -25.80
CA VAL A 230 7.91 -9.43 -25.20
C VAL A 230 8.91 -8.29 -24.93
N GLU A 231 8.68 -7.13 -25.52
CA GLU A 231 9.47 -5.94 -25.26
C GLU A 231 9.19 -5.40 -23.85
N THR A 232 10.23 -5.36 -23.02
CA THR A 232 10.17 -4.81 -21.66
C THR A 232 11.30 -3.82 -21.44
N PHE A 233 10.99 -2.65 -20.87
CA PHE A 233 12.03 -1.74 -20.41
C PHE A 233 12.64 -2.29 -19.12
N GLN A 234 13.94 -2.64 -19.15
CA GLN A 234 14.65 -3.11 -17.96
C GLN A 234 15.25 -1.93 -17.20
N TRP A 235 14.55 -1.51 -16.14
CA TRP A 235 14.97 -0.42 -15.26
C TRP A 235 16.26 -0.74 -14.49
N TYR A 236 16.55 -2.02 -14.26
CA TYR A 236 17.73 -2.51 -13.56
C TYR A 236 17.92 -4.02 -13.84
N SER A 237 19.16 -4.51 -13.73
CA SER A 237 19.46 -5.92 -13.94
C SER A 237 18.93 -6.81 -12.80
N PHE A 238 18.71 -8.10 -13.07
CA PHE A 238 18.34 -9.06 -12.02
C PHE A 238 19.38 -9.14 -10.89
N MET A 239 20.68 -9.02 -11.21
CA MET A 239 21.74 -9.00 -10.20
C MET A 239 21.70 -7.74 -9.33
N ASP A 240 21.29 -6.60 -9.88
CA ASP A 240 21.09 -5.37 -9.10
C ASP A 240 19.91 -5.53 -8.12
N LEU A 241 18.79 -6.09 -8.60
CA LEU A 241 17.64 -6.41 -7.75
C LEU A 241 18.02 -7.42 -6.65
N PHE A 242 18.72 -8.48 -7.01
CA PHE A 242 19.10 -9.52 -6.06
C PHE A 242 20.05 -8.99 -4.99
N LYS A 243 21.08 -8.23 -5.37
CA LYS A 243 22.06 -7.71 -4.39
C LYS A 243 21.44 -6.69 -3.43
N ASN A 244 20.57 -5.80 -3.93
CA ASN A 244 20.07 -4.68 -3.14
C ASN A 244 18.74 -4.98 -2.43
N VAL A 245 17.91 -5.87 -2.96
CA VAL A 245 16.53 -6.08 -2.49
C VAL A 245 16.29 -7.52 -2.02
N ILE A 246 16.33 -8.48 -2.94
CA ILE A 246 15.88 -9.86 -2.67
C ILE A 246 16.88 -10.63 -1.81
N GLY A 247 18.16 -10.60 -2.17
CA GLY A 247 19.23 -11.37 -1.56
C GLY A 247 19.43 -11.10 -0.07
N PRO A 248 19.55 -9.82 0.38
CA PRO A 248 19.71 -9.52 1.79
C PRO A 248 18.58 -10.07 2.67
N TYR A 249 17.31 -9.88 2.28
CA TYR A 249 16.19 -10.44 3.03
C TYR A 249 16.15 -11.96 2.95
N LEU A 250 16.30 -12.55 1.75
CA LEU A 250 16.30 -13.99 1.54
C LEU A 250 17.35 -14.69 2.43
N ILE A 251 18.60 -14.21 2.39
CA ILE A 251 19.73 -14.80 3.12
C ILE A 251 19.53 -14.63 4.62
N LEU A 252 19.24 -13.41 5.08
CA LEU A 252 19.15 -13.14 6.51
C LEU A 252 17.91 -13.79 7.14
N HIS A 253 16.75 -13.74 6.47
CA HIS A 253 15.49 -14.25 7.00
C HIS A 253 15.42 -15.77 6.95
N PHE A 254 15.75 -16.39 5.82
CA PHE A 254 15.58 -17.84 5.68
C PHE A 254 16.82 -18.60 6.09
N PHE A 255 18.04 -18.09 5.91
CA PHE A 255 19.22 -18.91 6.16
C PHE A 255 19.95 -18.53 7.44
N VAL A 256 20.14 -17.23 7.74
CA VAL A 256 20.88 -16.79 8.93
C VAL A 256 20.03 -16.85 10.20
N MET A 257 18.78 -16.37 10.15
CA MET A 257 17.88 -16.34 11.31
C MET A 257 17.65 -17.72 11.96
N PRO A 258 17.46 -18.83 11.23
CA PRO A 258 17.31 -20.14 11.85
C PRO A 258 18.64 -20.83 12.20
N LEU A 259 19.82 -20.29 11.88
CA LEU A 259 21.12 -20.94 12.19
C LEU A 259 21.25 -21.40 13.65
N PRO A 260 20.81 -20.64 14.68
CA PRO A 260 20.90 -21.10 16.06
C PRO A 260 20.20 -22.44 16.32
N CYS A 261 19.18 -22.80 15.52
CA CYS A 261 18.49 -24.09 15.64
C CYS A 261 19.38 -25.29 15.29
N LEU A 262 20.50 -25.10 14.57
CA LEU A 262 21.50 -26.16 14.35
C LEU A 262 22.18 -26.62 15.64
N LEU A 263 22.21 -25.77 16.68
CA LEU A 263 22.69 -26.16 18.02
C LEU A 263 21.75 -27.16 18.70
N ILE A 264 20.49 -27.25 18.24
CA ILE A 264 19.52 -28.24 18.71
C ILE A 264 19.63 -29.50 17.86
N SER A 265 19.44 -29.39 16.54
CA SER A 265 19.66 -30.48 15.56
C SER A 265 19.50 -29.98 14.12
N GLN A 266 19.92 -30.78 13.15
CA GLN A 266 19.64 -30.52 11.73
C GLN A 266 18.12 -30.47 11.45
N GLN A 267 17.34 -31.34 12.10
CA GLN A 267 15.88 -31.35 11.94
C GLN A 267 15.23 -30.07 12.48
N ALA A 268 15.73 -29.56 13.61
CA ALA A 268 15.26 -28.29 14.20
C ALA A 268 15.48 -27.10 13.24
N TYR A 269 16.63 -27.06 12.56
CA TYR A 269 16.91 -26.05 11.52
C TYR A 269 15.96 -26.19 10.31
N VAL A 270 15.73 -27.40 9.82
CA VAL A 270 14.79 -27.65 8.71
C VAL A 270 13.35 -27.27 9.08
N ASN A 271 12.91 -27.57 10.30
CA ASN A 271 11.61 -27.16 10.79
C ASN A 271 11.45 -25.63 10.83
N ALA A 272 12.50 -24.92 11.27
CA ALA A 272 12.52 -23.47 11.30
C ALA A 272 12.44 -22.86 9.89
N LEU A 273 13.21 -23.40 8.94
CA LEU A 273 13.14 -23.03 7.53
C LEU A 273 11.72 -23.15 6.96
N ILE A 274 11.09 -24.30 7.17
CA ILE A 274 9.73 -24.57 6.69
C ILE A 274 8.73 -23.62 7.37
N SER A 275 8.86 -23.40 8.68
CA SER A 275 7.99 -22.49 9.43
C SER A 275 8.09 -21.05 8.92
N LEU A 276 9.31 -20.56 8.66
CA LEU A 276 9.54 -19.22 8.10
C LEU A 276 8.97 -19.10 6.68
N ALA A 277 9.14 -20.12 5.84
CA ALA A 277 8.61 -20.15 4.47
C ALA A 277 7.07 -20.13 4.46
N LEU A 278 6.44 -20.98 5.26
CA LEU A 278 4.97 -21.00 5.39
C LEU A 278 4.44 -19.71 6.01
N ALA A 279 5.15 -19.12 6.98
CA ALA A 279 4.79 -17.82 7.54
C ALA A 279 4.89 -16.70 6.50
N ASP A 280 5.86 -16.75 5.58
CA ASP A 280 5.95 -15.80 4.47
C ASP A 280 4.77 -15.94 3.51
N VAL A 281 4.40 -17.17 3.12
CA VAL A 281 3.22 -17.42 2.30
C VAL A 281 1.95 -16.92 2.99
N LEU A 282 1.77 -17.24 4.28
CA LEU A 282 0.63 -16.77 5.05
C LEU A 282 0.59 -15.23 5.15
N THR A 283 1.75 -14.59 5.34
CA THR A 283 1.86 -13.13 5.36
C THR A 283 1.46 -12.54 4.00
N ASN A 284 1.91 -13.12 2.89
CA ASN A 284 1.56 -12.67 1.55
C ASN A 284 0.05 -12.76 1.31
N ILE A 285 -0.58 -13.90 1.66
CA ILE A 285 -2.02 -14.09 1.52
C ILE A 285 -2.78 -13.07 2.38
N HIS A 286 -2.40 -12.93 3.65
CA HIS A 286 -3.05 -12.02 4.59
C HIS A 286 -2.91 -10.57 4.14
N SER A 287 -1.71 -10.13 3.77
CA SER A 287 -1.47 -8.78 3.27
C SER A 287 -2.15 -8.52 1.94
N PHE A 288 -2.25 -9.50 1.05
CA PHE A 288 -3.01 -9.37 -0.18
C PHE A 288 -4.49 -9.11 0.10
N ILE A 289 -5.10 -9.92 0.96
CA ILE A 289 -6.52 -9.82 1.33
C ILE A 289 -6.82 -8.44 1.91
N VAL A 290 -5.91 -7.90 2.72
CA VAL A 290 -6.10 -6.60 3.37
C VAL A 290 -5.80 -5.43 2.43
N ILE A 291 -4.67 -5.44 1.71
CA ILE A 291 -4.19 -4.26 0.95
C ILE A 291 -4.88 -4.17 -0.41
N ALA A 292 -4.80 -5.22 -1.23
CA ALA A 292 -5.27 -5.15 -2.61
C ALA A 292 -6.80 -4.94 -2.69
N THR A 293 -7.54 -5.43 -1.69
CA THR A 293 -9.00 -5.43 -1.74
C THR A 293 -9.64 -4.11 -1.28
N ASN A 294 -8.83 -3.23 -0.69
CA ASN A 294 -9.22 -1.91 -0.24
C ASN A 294 -9.26 -0.84 -1.36
N HIS A 295 -8.66 -1.12 -2.53
CA HIS A 295 -8.52 -0.18 -3.65
C HIS A 295 -9.21 -0.65 -4.94
N ALA A 296 -9.76 -1.86 -4.91
CA ALA A 296 -10.28 -2.52 -6.10
C ALA A 296 -11.71 -2.99 -5.90
N GLY A 297 -12.56 -2.62 -6.86
CA GLY A 297 -13.97 -2.92 -6.82
C GLY A 297 -14.70 -2.36 -8.02
N SER A 298 -15.75 -3.05 -8.48
CA SER A 298 -16.66 -2.50 -9.48
C SER A 298 -17.48 -1.30 -8.97
N ASP A 299 -17.34 -0.97 -7.69
CA ASP A 299 -17.99 0.10 -6.94
C ASP A 299 -17.01 1.17 -6.43
N LEU A 300 -15.71 1.01 -6.71
CA LEU A 300 -14.68 2.01 -6.41
C LEU A 300 -14.23 2.68 -7.70
N TYR A 301 -14.01 3.99 -7.64
CA TYR A 301 -13.68 4.75 -8.84
C TYR A 301 -12.21 4.63 -9.24
N LYS A 302 -11.98 4.81 -10.55
CA LYS A 302 -10.70 5.15 -11.17
C LYS A 302 -10.90 6.38 -12.06
N PHE A 303 -9.82 7.10 -12.33
CA PHE A 303 -9.83 8.38 -13.04
C PHE A 303 -8.76 8.42 -14.13
N ASP A 304 -9.07 9.14 -15.21
CA ASP A 304 -8.13 9.32 -16.32
C ASP A 304 -7.09 10.41 -16.03
N ASP A 305 -7.51 11.47 -15.34
CA ASP A 305 -6.72 12.68 -15.11
C ASP A 305 -6.30 12.85 -13.65
N GLY A 306 -5.19 13.55 -13.43
CA GLY A 306 -4.72 13.91 -12.10
C GLY A 306 -5.53 15.02 -11.44
N CYS A 307 -5.49 15.09 -10.10
CA CYS A 307 -6.08 16.19 -9.34
C CYS A 307 -5.07 16.90 -8.43
N LYS A 308 -5.34 18.17 -8.11
CA LYS A 308 -4.51 18.98 -7.21
C LYS A 308 -4.56 18.39 -5.79
N PRO A 309 -3.43 18.13 -5.13
CA PRO A 309 -3.40 17.64 -3.75
C PRO A 309 -4.20 18.54 -2.79
N ASN A 310 -4.92 17.93 -1.85
CA ASN A 310 -5.78 18.61 -0.87
C ASN A 310 -6.89 19.48 -1.49
N SER A 311 -7.19 19.40 -2.79
CA SER A 311 -8.37 20.02 -3.41
C SER A 311 -9.68 19.38 -2.92
N ALA A 312 -10.82 19.96 -3.29
CA ALA A 312 -12.10 19.33 -2.99
C ALA A 312 -12.24 18.00 -3.73
N THR A 313 -11.86 17.97 -5.01
CA THR A 313 -11.78 16.73 -5.80
C THR A 313 -10.85 15.72 -5.15
N PHE A 314 -9.67 16.13 -4.66
CA PHE A 314 -8.74 15.21 -4.01
C PHE A 314 -9.38 14.46 -2.84
N PHE A 315 -9.97 15.16 -1.87
CA PHE A 315 -10.61 14.49 -0.72
C PHE A 315 -11.76 13.59 -1.14
N MET A 316 -12.57 14.02 -2.12
CA MET A 316 -13.66 13.20 -2.65
C MET A 316 -13.11 11.91 -3.27
N ARG A 317 -12.06 12.00 -4.10
CA ARG A 317 -11.42 10.84 -4.74
C ARG A 317 -10.82 9.87 -3.73
N GLN A 318 -10.17 10.38 -2.67
CA GLN A 318 -9.64 9.52 -1.60
C GLN A 318 -10.73 8.66 -0.95
N VAL A 319 -11.93 9.22 -0.77
CA VAL A 319 -13.09 8.50 -0.22
C VAL A 319 -13.68 7.50 -1.22
N VAL A 320 -13.95 7.91 -2.46
CA VAL A 320 -14.73 7.07 -3.40
C VAL A 320 -13.89 6.01 -4.14
N SER A 321 -12.57 6.02 -3.94
CA SER A 321 -11.63 5.09 -4.60
C SER A 321 -11.00 4.09 -3.64
N SER A 322 -11.36 4.20 -2.35
CA SER A 322 -10.97 3.24 -1.33
C SER A 322 -12.19 2.78 -0.54
N THR A 323 -12.05 1.69 0.21
CA THR A 323 -13.12 1.15 1.06
C THR A 323 -12.57 0.81 2.42
N ASN A 324 -13.42 0.94 3.43
CA ASN A 324 -13.15 0.40 4.75
C ASN A 324 -13.65 -1.04 4.89
N PHE A 325 -13.06 -1.76 5.85
CA PHE A 325 -13.60 -3.03 6.32
C PHE A 325 -14.38 -2.83 7.62
N LYS A 326 -14.57 -3.89 8.40
CA LYS A 326 -15.01 -3.75 9.79
C LYS A 326 -13.99 -2.91 10.56
N THR A 327 -14.44 -1.81 11.15
CA THR A 327 -13.65 -0.91 11.98
C THR A 327 -13.98 -1.09 13.45
N GLY A 328 -13.05 -0.66 14.30
CA GLY A 328 -13.16 -0.62 15.75
C GLY A 328 -12.55 -1.83 16.44
N SER A 329 -12.09 -1.60 17.67
CA SER A 329 -11.35 -2.52 18.53
C SER A 329 -9.93 -2.85 18.03
N ASP A 330 -8.96 -2.73 18.92
CA ASP A 330 -7.55 -2.94 18.55
C ASP A 330 -7.27 -4.35 18.04
N PHE A 331 -7.98 -5.38 18.52
CA PHE A 331 -7.78 -6.74 18.03
C PHE A 331 -8.21 -6.89 16.56
N ASN A 332 -9.39 -6.41 16.20
CA ASN A 332 -9.85 -6.42 14.82
C ASN A 332 -8.93 -5.59 13.92
N ASP A 333 -8.54 -4.41 14.41
CA ASP A 333 -7.73 -3.47 13.63
C ASP A 333 -6.30 -4.02 13.44
N PHE A 334 -5.74 -4.71 14.44
CA PHE A 334 -4.48 -5.44 14.33
C PHE A 334 -4.53 -6.53 13.27
N MET A 335 -5.62 -7.29 13.22
CA MET A 335 -5.81 -8.32 12.20
C MET A 335 -6.02 -7.74 10.78
N HIS A 336 -6.38 -6.46 10.65
CA HIS A 336 -6.44 -5.77 9.36
C HIS A 336 -5.30 -4.78 9.16
N GLY A 337 -4.27 -4.80 10.02
CA GLY A 337 -3.10 -3.94 9.90
C GLY A 337 -3.41 -2.45 10.02
N TRP A 338 -4.54 -2.06 10.62
CA TRP A 338 -5.14 -0.72 10.58
C TRP A 338 -5.54 -0.21 9.19
N LEU A 339 -5.40 -1.04 8.15
CA LEU A 339 -5.86 -0.75 6.80
C LEU A 339 -7.36 -0.94 6.64
N ASN A 340 -8.05 -1.46 7.65
CA ASN A 340 -9.52 -1.40 7.69
C ASN A 340 -10.07 0.04 7.78
N TYR A 341 -9.20 1.04 8.02
CA TYR A 341 -9.46 2.48 7.93
C TYR A 341 -8.84 3.09 6.66
N GLN A 342 -8.93 2.40 5.52
CA GLN A 342 -8.30 2.85 4.28
C GLN A 342 -8.75 4.25 3.85
N ILE A 343 -10.03 4.57 4.02
CA ILE A 343 -10.57 5.88 3.63
C ILE A 343 -9.89 6.97 4.47
N GLU A 344 -9.87 6.84 5.79
CA GLU A 344 -9.22 7.82 6.67
C GLU A 344 -7.72 7.89 6.40
N HIS A 345 -7.10 6.75 6.12
CA HIS A 345 -5.69 6.66 5.78
C HIS A 345 -5.34 7.44 4.51
N HIS A 346 -6.16 7.38 3.47
CA HIS A 346 -5.92 8.14 2.25
C HIS A 346 -6.27 9.63 2.38
N VAL A 347 -7.31 9.93 3.16
CA VAL A 347 -7.74 11.30 3.41
C VAL A 347 -6.74 12.05 4.31
N TRP A 348 -6.15 11.39 5.31
CA TRP A 348 -5.18 11.97 6.24
C TRP A 348 -4.00 11.02 6.57
N PRO A 349 -3.12 10.70 5.60
CA PRO A 349 -2.11 9.64 5.76
C PRO A 349 -1.14 9.84 6.92
N ASN A 350 -0.91 11.09 7.31
CA ASN A 350 0.00 11.49 8.38
C ASN A 350 -0.63 11.44 9.79
N LEU A 351 -1.83 10.89 9.95
CA LEU A 351 -2.41 10.65 11.28
C LEU A 351 -1.99 9.29 11.85
N SER A 352 -2.02 9.19 13.17
CA SER A 352 -1.76 7.97 13.93
C SER A 352 -2.86 6.93 13.69
N ALA A 353 -2.54 5.67 13.96
CA ALA A 353 -3.50 4.58 13.92
C ALA A 353 -4.71 4.82 14.85
N LEU A 354 -4.47 5.41 16.03
CA LEU A 354 -5.51 5.76 17.00
C LEU A 354 -6.40 6.92 16.51
N SER A 355 -5.82 7.91 15.83
CA SER A 355 -6.56 9.02 15.22
C SER A 355 -7.51 8.55 14.13
N TYR A 356 -7.15 7.51 13.35
CA TYR A 356 -8.09 6.89 12.42
C TYR A 356 -9.30 6.28 13.14
N GLN A 357 -9.09 5.56 14.24
CA GLN A 357 -10.19 5.01 15.05
C GLN A 357 -11.13 6.13 15.54
N ARG A 358 -10.58 7.27 15.96
CA ARG A 358 -11.33 8.45 16.44
C ARG A 358 -12.05 9.20 15.31
N GLY A 359 -11.43 9.26 14.13
CA GLY A 359 -11.90 10.03 12.98
C GLY A 359 -12.96 9.31 12.15
N GLN A 360 -12.94 7.98 12.09
CA GLN A 360 -13.71 7.18 11.13
C GLN A 360 -15.20 7.50 11.10
N ALA A 361 -15.88 7.41 12.25
CA ALA A 361 -17.32 7.69 12.32
C ALA A 361 -17.65 9.16 11.98
N ARG A 362 -16.73 10.09 12.29
CA ARG A 362 -16.90 11.52 12.02
C ARG A 362 -16.72 11.82 10.53
N LEU A 363 -15.73 11.21 9.87
CA LEU A 363 -15.54 11.31 8.43
C LEU A 363 -16.74 10.73 7.69
N LYS A 364 -17.22 9.55 8.12
CA LYS A 364 -18.42 8.95 7.56
C LYS A 364 -19.63 9.87 7.68
N ALA A 365 -19.84 10.51 8.84
CA ALA A 365 -20.93 11.46 9.03
C ALA A 365 -20.82 12.69 8.11
N ILE A 366 -19.60 13.18 7.84
CA ILE A 366 -19.37 14.24 6.84
C ILE A 366 -19.73 13.72 5.44
N CYS A 367 -19.29 12.53 5.07
CA CYS A 367 -19.63 11.93 3.77
C CYS A 367 -21.15 11.78 3.60
N ASP A 368 -21.85 11.27 4.62
CA ASP A 368 -23.31 11.13 4.64
C ASP A 368 -24.01 12.51 4.48
N LYS A 369 -23.51 13.55 5.16
CA LYS A 369 -24.03 14.93 5.06
C LYS A 369 -23.92 15.52 3.65
N TYR A 370 -22.82 15.27 2.96
CA TYR A 370 -22.54 15.80 1.62
C TYR A 370 -22.94 14.83 0.48
N GLY A 371 -23.49 13.66 0.81
CA GLY A 371 -23.89 12.64 -0.15
C GLY A 371 -22.72 11.93 -0.84
N VAL A 372 -21.49 12.04 -0.33
CA VAL A 372 -20.31 11.35 -0.88
C VAL A 372 -20.38 9.86 -0.50
N PRO A 373 -20.34 8.92 -1.47
CA PRO A 373 -20.40 7.49 -1.17
C PRO A 373 -19.23 7.04 -0.29
N TYR A 374 -19.53 6.61 0.92
CA TYR A 374 -18.56 6.03 1.84
C TYR A 374 -18.76 4.51 1.88
N VAL A 375 -17.83 3.75 1.29
CA VAL A 375 -17.95 2.29 1.19
C VAL A 375 -17.28 1.63 2.39
N GLN A 376 -18.06 0.84 3.14
CA GLN A 376 -17.57 0.00 4.22
C GLN A 376 -18.20 -1.39 4.12
N GLU A 377 -17.40 -2.42 3.85
CA GLU A 377 -17.89 -3.75 3.51
C GLU A 377 -17.01 -4.86 4.10
N SER A 378 -17.54 -6.09 4.17
CA SER A 378 -16.74 -7.25 4.59
C SER A 378 -15.54 -7.47 3.67
N VAL A 379 -14.37 -7.72 4.26
CA VAL A 379 -13.13 -8.03 3.55
C VAL A 379 -13.29 -9.20 2.57
N TRP A 380 -14.17 -10.16 2.85
CA TRP A 380 -14.43 -11.30 1.97
C TRP A 380 -15.21 -10.92 0.71
N ILE A 381 -16.15 -9.97 0.83
CA ILE A 381 -16.86 -9.43 -0.34
C ILE A 381 -15.89 -8.61 -1.18
N ARG A 382 -15.03 -7.83 -0.52
CA ARG A 382 -13.97 -7.07 -1.19
C ARG A 382 -13.02 -7.97 -1.95
N LEU A 383 -12.52 -9.03 -1.32
CA LEU A 383 -11.68 -10.04 -1.97
C LEU A 383 -12.34 -10.61 -3.23
N ARG A 384 -13.62 -10.98 -3.16
CA ARG A 384 -14.35 -11.47 -4.35
C ARG A 384 -14.37 -10.42 -5.47
N LYS A 385 -14.77 -9.18 -5.16
CA LYS A 385 -14.84 -8.10 -6.15
C LYS A 385 -13.47 -7.84 -6.77
N THR A 386 -12.40 -7.77 -5.97
CA THR A 386 -11.03 -7.62 -6.45
C THR A 386 -10.62 -8.76 -7.35
N VAL A 387 -10.82 -10.03 -6.95
CA VAL A 387 -10.48 -11.17 -7.80
C VAL A 387 -11.28 -11.15 -9.10
N ASP A 388 -12.57 -10.78 -9.07
CA ASP A 388 -13.39 -10.61 -10.28
C ASP A 388 -12.80 -9.54 -11.23
N ILE A 389 -12.23 -8.45 -10.69
CA ILE A 389 -11.41 -7.50 -11.47
C ILE A 389 -10.16 -8.18 -12.03
N MET A 390 -9.38 -8.89 -11.22
CA MET A 390 -8.11 -9.49 -11.66
C MET A 390 -8.29 -10.51 -12.78
N VAL A 391 -9.37 -11.30 -12.77
CA VAL A 391 -9.62 -12.35 -13.79
C VAL A 391 -10.37 -11.83 -15.02
N GLY A 392 -10.81 -10.57 -15.03
CA GLY A 392 -11.53 -9.97 -16.16
C GLY A 392 -13.04 -10.19 -16.17
N LYS A 393 -13.65 -10.56 -15.03
CA LYS A 393 -15.11 -10.70 -14.90
C LYS A 393 -15.82 -9.37 -14.63
N ALA A 394 -15.10 -8.41 -14.06
CA ALA A 394 -15.59 -7.07 -13.81
C ALA A 394 -14.49 -6.04 -14.12
N ASN A 395 -14.91 -4.78 -14.23
CA ASN A 395 -14.03 -3.62 -14.36
C ASN A 395 -14.20 -2.72 -13.15
N GLN A 396 -13.15 -1.99 -12.78
CA GLN A 396 -13.24 -0.95 -11.79
C GLN A 396 -14.07 0.21 -12.36
N ARG A 397 -14.79 0.93 -11.51
CA ARG A 397 -15.74 1.94 -11.96
C ARG A 397 -15.00 3.14 -12.54
N GLN A 398 -15.24 3.48 -13.80
CA GLN A 398 -14.66 4.70 -14.37
C GLN A 398 -15.46 5.92 -13.90
N PHE A 399 -14.78 6.93 -13.35
CA PHE A 399 -15.44 8.20 -13.06
C PHE A 399 -15.76 8.94 -14.36
N PRO A 400 -16.99 9.45 -14.56
CA PRO A 400 -17.33 10.12 -15.81
C PRO A 400 -16.53 11.42 -15.98
N SER A 401 -15.73 11.51 -17.04
CA SER A 401 -14.90 12.69 -17.34
C SER A 401 -15.71 13.98 -17.53
N SER A 402 -16.99 13.87 -17.93
CA SER A 402 -17.92 15.00 -18.05
C SER A 402 -18.33 15.60 -16.70
N LEU A 403 -18.13 14.89 -15.60
CA LEU A 403 -18.42 15.34 -14.23
C LEU A 403 -17.16 15.83 -13.51
N GLU A 404 -16.01 15.84 -14.17
CA GLU A 404 -14.76 16.31 -13.57
C GLU A 404 -14.80 17.81 -13.28
N ARG A 405 -14.42 18.17 -12.06
CA ARG A 405 -14.27 19.56 -11.65
C ARG A 405 -12.99 20.13 -12.26
N GLN A 406 -13.12 20.77 -13.41
CA GLN A 406 -11.99 21.29 -14.21
C GLN A 406 -11.01 22.19 -13.44
N SER A 407 -11.49 22.97 -12.45
CA SER A 407 -10.61 23.83 -11.63
C SER A 407 -9.61 23.05 -10.79
N ASP A 408 -9.89 21.79 -10.49
CA ASP A 408 -9.11 20.95 -9.57
C ASP A 408 -8.21 19.95 -10.31
N LEU A 409 -8.36 19.81 -11.63
CA LEU A 409 -7.52 18.94 -12.45
C LEU A 409 -6.06 19.42 -12.47
N LYS A 410 -5.16 18.45 -12.59
CA LYS A 410 -3.71 18.64 -12.61
C LYS A 410 -3.04 17.62 -13.53
N VAL A 411 -2.05 18.09 -14.28
CA VAL A 411 -1.07 17.22 -14.94
C VAL A 411 0.14 17.11 -14.01
N TRP A 412 0.51 15.88 -13.65
CA TRP A 412 1.66 15.64 -12.78
C TRP A 412 2.98 15.95 -13.48
N SER A 413 3.86 16.66 -12.79
CA SER A 413 5.23 16.91 -13.23
C SER A 413 6.25 16.16 -12.36
N ASN A 414 7.52 16.18 -12.76
CA ASN A 414 8.59 15.58 -11.98
C ASN A 414 8.87 16.37 -10.68
N GLU A 415 8.65 17.68 -10.70
CA GLU A 415 8.80 18.56 -9.54
C GLU A 415 7.80 18.20 -8.43
N ASP A 416 6.59 17.76 -8.80
CA ASP A 416 5.55 17.36 -7.83
C ASP A 416 5.99 16.18 -6.96
N ILE A 417 6.68 15.20 -7.55
CA ILE A 417 7.22 14.05 -6.81
C ILE A 417 8.28 14.54 -5.81
N ALA A 418 9.16 15.47 -6.21
CA ALA A 418 10.16 16.01 -5.30
C ALA A 418 9.51 16.80 -4.14
N GLU A 419 8.50 17.62 -4.44
CA GLU A 419 7.78 18.42 -3.44
C GLU A 419 7.04 17.53 -2.42
N ASN A 420 6.37 16.47 -2.89
CA ASN A 420 5.67 15.52 -2.03
C ASN A 420 6.63 14.76 -1.11
N SER A 421 7.75 14.26 -1.65
CA SER A 421 8.80 13.59 -0.87
C SER A 421 9.36 14.50 0.23
N ALA A 422 9.60 15.78 -0.08
CA ALA A 422 10.09 16.77 0.89
C ALA A 422 9.08 16.99 2.02
N LYS A 423 7.78 17.11 1.70
CA LYS A 423 6.69 17.25 2.68
C LYS A 423 6.59 16.07 3.63
N LEU A 424 6.77 14.85 3.13
CA LEU A 424 6.76 13.62 3.92
C LEU A 424 8.05 13.44 4.76
N GLY A 425 9.05 14.31 4.57
CA GLY A 425 10.37 14.15 5.17
C GLY A 425 11.14 12.96 4.59
N GLN A 426 10.75 12.50 3.41
CA GLN A 426 11.33 11.33 2.76
C GLN A 426 12.32 11.73 1.67
N ASP A 427 12.85 12.96 1.73
CA ASP A 427 13.95 13.38 0.88
C ASP A 427 15.04 12.32 0.92
N VAL A 428 15.21 11.63 -0.21
CA VAL A 428 16.20 10.60 -0.34
C VAL A 428 17.56 11.29 -0.30
N LYS A 429 18.11 11.46 0.91
CA LYS A 429 19.55 11.56 1.12
C LYS A 429 20.10 10.19 0.77
N LEU A 430 20.20 9.92 -0.53
CA LEU A 430 21.02 8.86 -1.10
C LEU A 430 22.45 9.15 -0.67
N LYS A 431 22.81 8.78 0.56
CA LYS A 431 24.19 8.38 0.78
C LYS A 431 24.30 7.03 0.09
N PRO A 432 25.30 6.81 -0.78
CA PRO A 432 25.55 5.48 -1.30
C PRO A 432 25.62 4.53 -0.10
N ALA A 433 24.84 3.45 -0.15
CA ALA A 433 25.03 2.35 0.77
C ALA A 433 26.50 1.91 0.62
N VAL A 434 27.27 2.08 1.69
CA VAL A 434 28.64 1.57 1.79
C VAL A 434 28.57 0.09 2.11
#